data_AF-A0A6L8GGL0-F1
#
_entry.id   AF-A0A6L8GGL0-F1
#
_cell.length_a   1.000
_cell.length_b   1.000
_cell.length_c   1.000
_cell.angle_alpha   90.00
_cell.angle_beta   90.00
_cell.angle_gamma   90.00
#
_symmetry.space_group_name_H-M   'P 1'
#
loop_
_entity.id
_entity.type
_entity.pdbx_description
1 polymer ?
#
loop_
_entity_poly.entity_id
_entity_poly.type
_entity_poly.pdbx_seq_one_letter_code
_entity_poly.pdbx_strand_id
1 'polypeptide(L)'
;FSPSQLFRLVMMESAWLAVVGLAGAALVTVGPYLYLASTGIDMSALVAADQMEIAGVGMSSVMRVGIYGESVMLIGVSALAAILLSGVYPAWRAGHADPVETIRLV
;
A
#
# COMPACT_ATOMS: atom_id res chain seq x y z
N PHE A 1 32.13 -8.82 -5.92
CA PHE A 1 30.79 -9.02 -6.51
C PHE A 1 30.79 -8.46 -7.92
N SER A 2 30.11 -9.11 -8.88
CA SER A 2 29.86 -8.47 -10.18
C SER A 2 28.76 -7.41 -10.02
N PRO A 3 28.73 -6.39 -10.91
CA PRO A 3 27.66 -5.38 -10.93
C PRO A 3 26.25 -5.99 -10.94
N SER A 4 26.08 -7.07 -11.70
CA SER A 4 24.81 -7.80 -11.81
C SER A 4 24.40 -8.54 -10.52
N GLN A 5 25.36 -9.03 -9.74
CA GLN A 5 25.09 -9.66 -8.44
C GLN A 5 24.60 -8.61 -7.43
N LEU A 6 25.27 -7.45 -7.37
CA LEU A 6 24.88 -6.32 -6.52
C LEU A 6 23.49 -5.79 -6.88
N PHE A 7 23.22 -5.58 -8.16
CA PHE A 7 21.91 -5.16 -8.64
C PHE A 7 20.80 -6.13 -8.19
N ARG A 8 20.99 -7.44 -8.44
CA ARG A 8 20.00 -8.46 -8.06
C ARG A 8 19.80 -8.54 -6.55
N LEU A 9 20.86 -8.34 -5.76
CA LEU A 9 20.78 -8.36 -4.31
C LEU A 9 19.90 -7.21 -3.79
N VAL A 10 20.14 -5.97 -4.24
CA VAL A 10 19.35 -4.81 -3.83
C VAL A 10 17.90 -4.92 -4.29
N MET A 11 17.66 -5.41 -5.50
CA MET A 11 16.30 -5.64 -6.00
C MET A 11 15.57 -6.75 -5.22
N MET A 12 16.27 -7.81 -4.83
CA MET A 12 15.69 -8.88 -4.00
C MET A 12 15.33 -8.37 -2.60
N GLU A 13 16.19 -7.55 -2.01
CA GLU A 13 15.91 -6.91 -0.72
C GLU A 13 14.70 -5.99 -0.80
N SER A 14 14.61 -5.18 -1.86
CA SER A 14 13.46 -4.31 -2.12
C SER A 14 12.17 -5.12 -2.30
N ALA A 15 12.23 -6.26 -3.00
CA ALA A 15 11.10 -7.16 -3.16
C ALA A 15 10.65 -7.77 -1.82
N TRP A 16 11.60 -8.17 -0.99
CA TRP A 16 11.31 -8.70 0.35
C TRP A 16 10.64 -7.66 1.24
N LEU A 17 11.18 -6.44 1.26
CA LEU A 17 10.59 -5.32 1.99
C LEU A 17 9.18 -4.98 1.49
N ALA A 18 8.93 -5.09 0.18
CA ALA A 18 7.60 -4.88 -0.37
C ALA A 18 6.59 -5.93 0.12
N VAL A 19 6.97 -7.21 0.13
CA VAL A 19 6.10 -8.30 0.62
C VAL A 19 5.81 -8.13 2.12
N VAL A 20 6.84 -7.90 2.93
CA VAL A 20 6.69 -7.70 4.37
C VAL A 20 5.87 -6.44 4.66
N GLY A 21 6.13 -5.35 3.93
CA GLY A 21 5.39 -4.10 4.04
C GLY A 21 3.91 -4.25 3.70
N LEU A 22 3.59 -4.98 2.62
CA LEU A 22 2.21 -5.27 2.24
C LEU A 22 1.49 -6.13 3.28
N ALA A 23 2.16 -7.16 3.81
CA ALA A 23 1.62 -7.99 4.88
C ALA A 23 1.37 -7.15 6.14
N GLY A 24 2.31 -6.29 6.53
CA GLY A 24 2.16 -5.36 7.64
C GLY A 24 1.02 -4.38 7.44
N ALA A 25 0.89 -3.81 6.23
CA ALA A 25 -0.20 -2.90 5.88
C ALA A 25 -1.57 -3.59 5.99
N ALA A 26 -1.69 -4.83 5.50
CA ALA A 26 -2.91 -5.62 5.63
C ALA A 26 -3.28 -5.87 7.10
N LEU A 27 -2.30 -6.23 7.94
CA LEU A 27 -2.52 -6.46 9.38
C LEU A 27 -3.00 -5.19 10.09
N VAL A 28 -2.38 -4.04 9.80
CA VAL A 28 -2.74 -2.76 10.43
C VAL A 28 -4.11 -2.26 9.95
N THR A 29 -4.45 -2.47 8.67
CA THR A 29 -5.69 -1.96 8.09
C THR A 29 -6.91 -2.85 8.33
N VAL A 30 -6.71 -4.14 8.65
CA VAL A 30 -7.80 -5.09 8.94
C VAL A 30 -8.71 -4.59 10.08
N GLY A 31 -8.15 -4.13 11.18
CA GLY A 31 -8.93 -3.70 12.36
C GLY A 31 -9.88 -2.53 12.03
N PRO A 32 -9.34 -1.39 11.56
CA PRO A 32 -10.16 -0.26 11.12
C PRO A 32 -11.18 -0.67 10.05
N TYR A 33 -10.80 -1.51 9.09
CA TYR A 33 -11.73 -1.99 8.06
C TYR A 33 -12.92 -2.74 8.66
N LEU A 34 -12.67 -3.72 9.54
CA LEU A 34 -13.75 -4.50 10.17
C LEU A 34 -14.67 -3.62 11.01
N TYR A 35 -14.12 -2.62 11.70
CA TYR A 35 -14.91 -1.66 12.46
C TYR A 35 -15.81 -0.81 11.53
N LEU A 36 -15.25 -0.23 10.46
CA LEU A 36 -16.03 0.57 9.51
C LEU A 36 -17.01 -0.27 8.67
N ALA A 37 -16.72 -1.54 8.43
CA ALA A 37 -17.62 -2.45 7.73
C ALA A 37 -18.84 -2.82 8.58
N SER A 38 -18.66 -3.00 9.89
CA SER A 38 -19.75 -3.37 10.81
C SER A 38 -20.53 -2.15 11.32
N THR A 39 -19.83 -1.21 11.95
CA THR A 39 -20.41 0.00 12.56
C THR A 39 -20.77 1.05 11.51
N GLY A 40 -19.89 1.26 10.54
CA GLY A 40 -20.03 2.36 9.58
C GLY A 40 -19.79 3.74 10.20
N ILE A 41 -20.03 4.77 9.40
CA ILE A 41 -19.97 6.18 9.77
C ILE A 41 -21.39 6.73 9.70
N ASP A 42 -21.87 7.28 10.82
CA ASP A 42 -23.17 7.93 10.87
C ASP A 42 -23.10 9.33 10.23
N MET A 43 -23.90 9.51 9.16
CA MET A 43 -23.97 10.77 8.42
C MET A 43 -25.28 11.53 8.68
N SER A 44 -26.11 11.10 9.63
CA SER A 44 -27.41 11.72 9.97
C SER A 44 -27.29 13.21 10.27
N ALA A 45 -26.25 13.61 11.01
CA ALA A 45 -25.96 14.99 11.34
C ALA A 45 -25.60 15.85 10.12
N LEU A 46 -25.02 15.25 9.08
CA LEU A 46 -24.60 15.96 7.86
C LEU A 46 -25.75 16.10 6.87
N VAL A 47 -26.66 15.12 6.83
CA VAL A 47 -27.83 15.10 5.95
C VAL A 47 -29.06 15.76 6.60
N ALA A 48 -28.94 16.17 7.87
CA ALA A 48 -30.02 16.74 8.70
C ALA A 48 -31.28 15.84 8.74
N ALA A 49 -31.11 14.53 8.56
CA ALA A 49 -32.17 13.56 8.52
C ALA A 49 -31.67 12.20 9.03
N ASP A 50 -32.52 11.53 9.82
CA ASP A 50 -32.22 10.21 10.38
C ASP A 50 -32.17 9.12 9.28
N GLN A 51 -32.91 9.34 8.19
CA GLN A 51 -32.89 8.55 6.97
C GLN A 51 -32.66 9.46 5.76
N MET A 52 -31.79 9.04 4.85
CA MET A 52 -31.57 9.73 3.59
C MET A 52 -32.68 9.33 2.63
N GLU A 53 -33.55 10.26 2.24
CA GLU A 53 -34.61 10.00 1.27
C GLU A 53 -34.18 10.42 -0.14
N ILE A 54 -34.14 9.47 -1.07
CA ILE A 54 -33.90 9.76 -2.49
C ILE A 54 -35.08 9.21 -3.29
N ALA A 55 -35.80 10.09 -3.98
CA ALA A 55 -36.97 9.75 -4.81
C ALA A 55 -38.06 8.92 -4.07
N GLY A 56 -38.34 9.24 -2.80
CA GLY A 56 -39.37 8.55 -2.01
C GLY A 56 -38.91 7.26 -1.33
N VAL A 57 -37.65 6.85 -1.51
CA VAL A 57 -37.10 5.64 -0.88
C VAL A 57 -36.15 6.03 0.26
N GLY A 58 -36.48 5.57 1.47
CA GLY A 58 -35.62 5.74 2.64
C GLY A 58 -34.39 4.85 2.56
N MET A 59 -33.22 5.46 2.63
CA MET A 59 -31.92 4.79 2.74
C MET A 59 -31.28 5.06 4.11
N SER A 60 -30.49 4.09 4.57
CA SER A 60 -29.66 4.22 5.76
C SER A 60 -28.73 5.44 5.65
N SER A 61 -28.75 6.30 6.67
CA SER A 61 -27.80 7.41 6.83
C SER A 61 -26.40 6.93 7.27
N VAL A 62 -26.25 5.65 7.63
CA VAL A 62 -24.97 5.04 7.98
C VAL A 62 -24.23 4.56 6.73
N MET A 63 -23.05 5.13 6.48
CA MET A 63 -22.14 4.73 5.41
C MET A 63 -21.19 3.63 5.88
N ARG A 64 -21.22 2.46 5.25
CA ARG A 64 -20.32 1.34 5.55
C ARG A 64 -19.25 1.20 4.47
N VAL A 65 -18.05 0.80 4.88
CA VAL A 65 -16.95 0.51 3.95
C VAL A 65 -17.11 -0.91 3.41
N GLY A 66 -16.94 -1.06 2.09
CA GLY A 66 -16.84 -2.35 1.43
C GLY A 66 -15.56 -2.40 0.60
N ILE A 67 -14.82 -3.50 0.71
CA ILE A 67 -13.64 -3.74 -0.12
C ILE A 67 -13.99 -4.73 -1.24
N TYR A 68 -13.64 -4.37 -2.47
CA TYR A 68 -13.77 -5.23 -3.64
C TYR A 68 -12.42 -5.87 -3.95
N GLY A 69 -12.43 -7.14 -4.39
CA GLY A 69 -11.20 -7.89 -4.65
C GLY A 69 -10.32 -7.23 -5.70
N GLU A 70 -10.94 -6.62 -6.71
CA GLU A 70 -10.28 -5.85 -7.76
C GLU A 70 -9.51 -4.65 -7.20
N SER A 71 -10.10 -3.92 -6.24
CA SER A 71 -9.46 -2.80 -5.58
C SER A 71 -8.25 -3.25 -4.76
N VAL A 72 -8.36 -4.36 -4.02
CA VAL A 72 -7.25 -4.94 -3.25
C VAL A 72 -6.08 -5.28 -4.17
N MET A 73 -6.38 -5.94 -5.31
CA MET A 73 -5.37 -6.33 -6.27
C MET A 73 -4.68 -5.11 -6.90
N LEU A 74 -5.45 -4.09 -7.28
CA LEU A 74 -4.92 -2.86 -7.86
C LEU A 74 -4.01 -2.13 -6.86
N ILE A 75 -4.45 -1.98 -5.60
CA ILE A 75 -3.65 -1.37 -4.54
C ILE A 75 -2.36 -2.18 -4.31
N GLY A 76 -2.46 -3.50 -4.16
CA GLY A 76 -1.30 -4.37 -3.91
C GLY A 76 -0.27 -4.33 -5.04
N VAL A 77 -0.72 -4.44 -6.29
CA VAL A 77 0.17 -4.39 -7.46
C VAL A 77 0.79 -3.00 -7.63
N SER A 78 0.01 -1.94 -7.45
CA SER A 78 0.53 -0.56 -7.58
C SER A 78 1.58 -0.23 -6.53
N ALA A 79 1.34 -0.63 -5.26
CA ALA A 79 2.31 -0.48 -4.18
C ALA A 79 3.58 -1.32 -4.41
N LEU A 80 3.43 -2.60 -4.80
CA LEU A 80 4.56 -3.46 -5.13
C LEU A 80 5.42 -2.86 -6.26
N ALA A 81 4.77 -2.41 -7.34
CA ALA A 81 5.45 -1.79 -8.46
C ALA A 81 6.19 -0.51 -8.05
N ALA A 82 5.56 0.36 -7.26
CA ALA A 82 6.19 1.59 -6.77
C ALA A 82 7.44 1.30 -5.94
N ILE A 83 7.39 0.30 -5.04
CA ILE A 83 8.54 -0.08 -4.21
C ILE A 83 9.67 -0.64 -5.07
N LEU A 84 9.36 -1.57 -5.98
CA LEU A 84 10.38 -2.15 -6.87
C LEU A 84 11.02 -1.07 -7.76
N LEU A 85 10.21 -0.18 -8.34
CA LEU A 85 10.70 0.92 -9.17
C LEU A 85 11.60 1.87 -8.37
N SER A 86 11.27 2.14 -7.10
CA SER A 86 12.13 2.96 -6.23
C SER A 86 13.50 2.32 -5.98
N GLY A 87 13.57 0.98 -5.99
CA GLY A 87 14.81 0.21 -5.83
C GLY A 87 15.69 0.14 -7.08
N VAL A 88 15.16 0.42 -8.28
CA VAL A 88 15.90 0.26 -9.55
C VAL A 88 17.12 1.18 -9.62
N TYR A 89 16.94 2.47 -9.35
CA TYR A 89 18.04 3.43 -9.38
C TYR A 89 19.15 3.12 -8.36
N PRO A 90 18.86 2.92 -7.06
CA PRO A 90 19.90 2.59 -6.09
C PRO A 90 20.57 1.24 -6.40
N ALA A 91 19.83 0.22 -6.90
CA ALA A 91 20.41 -1.05 -7.32
C ALA A 91 21.39 -0.89 -8.49
N TRP A 92 21.02 -0.07 -9.49
CA TRP A 92 21.89 0.24 -10.62
C TRP A 92 23.14 0.98 -10.16
N ARG A 93 22.99 2.00 -9.31
CA ARG A 93 24.11 2.78 -8.76
C ARG A 93 25.05 1.91 -7.93
N ALA A 94 24.53 1.00 -7.11
CA ALA A 94 25.33 0.08 -6.30
C ALA A 94 26.20 -0.86 -7.14
N GLY A 95 25.70 -1.29 -8.31
CA GLY A 95 26.46 -2.14 -9.23
C GLY A 95 27.60 -1.42 -9.96
N HIS A 96 27.54 -0.10 -10.10
CA HIS A 96 28.50 0.71 -10.86
C HIS A 96 29.38 1.59 -9.99
N ALA A 97 29.28 1.49 -8.66
CA ALA A 97 30.14 2.23 -7.75
C ALA A 97 31.58 1.70 -7.83
N ASP A 98 32.56 2.61 -7.92
CA ASP A 98 33.98 2.23 -7.89
C ASP A 98 34.32 1.68 -6.50
N PRO A 99 34.80 0.42 -6.39
CA PRO A 99 35.15 -0.18 -5.11
C PRO A 99 36.18 0.64 -4.32
N VAL A 100 37.13 1.28 -5.00
CA VAL A 100 38.21 2.02 -4.34
C VAL A 100 37.68 3.30 -3.71
N GLU A 101 36.78 4.01 -4.39
CA GLU A 101 36.13 5.20 -3.85
C GLU A 101 35.17 4.83 -2.71
N THR A 102 34.43 3.73 -2.85
CA THR A 102 33.46 3.27 -1.85
C THR A 102 34.12 2.87 -0.54
N ILE A 103 35.29 2.23 -0.59
CA ILE A 103 36.05 1.85 0.62
C ILE A 103 36.63 3.08 1.35
N ARG A 104 36.94 4.15 0.62
CA ARG A 104 37.46 5.41 1.23
C ARG A 104 36.38 6.25 1.92
N LEU A 105 35.11 5.95 1.67
CA LEU A 105 33.96 6.64 2.28
C LEU A 105 33.56 6.05 3.64
N VAL A 106 34.15 4.91 4.05
CA VAL A 106 33.92 4.20 5.31
C VAL A 106 35.13 4.36 6.21
#